data_AF-A0A151T876-F1
#
_entry.id   AF-A0A151T876-F1
#
_cell.length_a   1.000
_cell.length_b   1.000
_cell.length_c   1.000
_cell.angle_alpha   90.00
_cell.angle_beta   90.00
_cell.angle_gamma   90.00
#
_symmetry.space_group_name_H-M   'P 1'
#
loop_
_entity.id
_entity.type
_entity.pdbx_description
1 polymer ?
#
loop_
_entity_poly.entity_id
_entity_poly.type
_entity_poly.pdbx_seq_one_letter_code
_entity_poly.pdbx_strand_id
1 'polypeptide(L)' 'EVKFLGHIISAEGITVDPAKVESVLQWECSRTVTDIRSFVGLVGYYRKFIEGFSKIVMPLT' A
#
# COMPACT_ATOMS: atom_id res chain seq x y z
N GLU A 1 -0.67 12.38 -18.13
CA GLU A 1 -0.77 11.70 -16.81
C GLU A 1 -0.57 12.73 -15.71
N VAL A 2 -1.30 12.61 -14.59
CA VAL A 2 -1.23 13.54 -13.46
C VAL A 2 -1.00 12.76 -12.16
N LYS A 3 -0.04 13.22 -11.35
CA LYS A 3 0.18 12.69 -10.00
C LYS A 3 -0.79 13.38 -9.03
N PHE A 4 -1.65 12.60 -8.37
CA PHE A 4 -2.63 13.12 -7.43
C PHE A 4 -2.84 12.14 -6.27
N LEU A 5 -2.68 12.61 -5.03
CA LEU A 5 -2.89 11.83 -3.79
C LEU A 5 -2.18 10.45 -3.76
N GLY A 6 -0.99 10.33 -4.36
CA GLY A 6 -0.25 9.05 -4.39
C GLY A 6 -0.68 8.10 -5.50
N HIS A 7 -1.48 8.58 -6.45
CA HIS A 7 -1.87 7.87 -7.66
C HIS A 7 -1.39 8.61 -8.91
N ILE A 8 -1.22 7.86 -9.99
CA ILE A 8 -1.03 8.39 -11.34
C ILE A 8 -2.35 8.19 -12.07
N ILE A 9 -2.96 9.29 -12.50
CA ILE A 9 -4.22 9.31 -13.24
C ILE A 9 -3.88 9.55 -14.71
N SER A 10 -4.26 8.61 -15.58
CA SER A 10 -4.09 8.67 -17.02
C SER A 10 -5.41 8.40 -17.74
N ALA A 11 -5.42 8.48 -19.07
CA ALA A 11 -6.62 8.16 -19.86
C ALA A 11 -6.96 6.66 -19.80
N GLU A 12 -5.95 5.83 -19.53
CA GLU A 12 -6.04 4.37 -19.42
C GLU A 12 -6.53 3.92 -18.03
N GLY A 13 -6.46 4.79 -17.01
CA GLY A 13 -7.01 4.52 -15.70
C GLY A 13 -6.24 5.16 -14.54
N ILE A 14 -6.35 4.54 -13.37
CA ILE A 14 -5.69 4.96 -12.13
C ILE A 14 -4.68 3.88 -11.75
N THR A 15 -3.43 4.28 -11.54
CA THR A 15 -2.36 3.40 -11.05
C THR A 15 -1.76 3.97 -9.77
N VAL A 16 -1.08 3.12 -8.99
CA VAL A 16 -0.38 3.56 -7.77
C VAL A 16 0.93 4.24 -8.19
N ASP A 17 1.28 5.37 -7.56
CA ASP A 17 2.59 6.00 -7.80
C ASP A 17 3.71 5.04 -7.37
N PRO A 18 4.65 4.66 -8.26
CA PRO A 18 5.76 3.78 -7.93
C PRO A 18 6.56 4.23 -6.70
N ALA A 19 6.65 5.54 -6.44
CA ALA A 19 7.32 6.07 -5.25
C ALA A 19 6.68 5.60 -3.94
N LYS A 20 5.35 5.40 -3.94
CA LYS A 20 4.62 4.87 -2.78
C LYS A 20 4.82 3.37 -2.61
N VAL A 21 4.96 2.63 -3.70
CA VAL A 21 5.32 1.20 -3.66
C VAL A 21 6.72 1.03 -3.10
N GLU A 22 7.68 1.83 -3.56
CA GLU A 22 9.06 1.82 -3.06
C GLU A 22 9.13 2.09 -1.55
N SER A 23 8.33 3.06 -1.06
CA SER A 23 8.27 3.37 0.38
C SER A 23 7.77 2.19 1.22
N VAL A 24 6.88 1.35 0.68
CA VAL A 24 6.40 0.13 1.35
C VAL A 24 7.44 -0.98 1.29
N LEU A 25 8.19 -1.09 0.18
CA LEU A 25 9.26 -2.07 0.01
C LEU A 25 10.46 -1.79 0.93
N GLN A 26 10.80 -0.51 1.12
CA GLN A 26 11.88 -0.06 2.01
C GLN A 26 11.46 -0.01 3.49
N TRP A 27 10.21 -0.37 3.80
CA TRP A 27 9.73 -0.37 5.18
C TRP A 27 10.49 -1.44 5.99
N GLU A 28 11.22 -1.02 7.01
CA GLU A 28 11.97 -1.94 7.86
C GLU A 28 11.03 -2.94 8.55
N CYS A 29 11.49 -4.19 8.70
CA CYS A 29 10.71 -5.24 9.33
C CYS A 29 10.23 -4.81 10.73
N SER A 30 8.91 -4.71 10.87
CA SER A 30 8.26 -4.25 12.09
C SER A 30 8.47 -5.26 13.21
N ARG A 31 8.90 -4.75 14.38
CA ARG A 31 9.20 -5.60 15.56
C ARG A 31 8.09 -5.57 16.61
N THR A 32 7.14 -4.64 16.50
CA THR A 32 6.08 -4.45 17.48
C THR A 32 4.69 -4.57 16.87
N VAL A 33 3.70 -4.93 17.69
CA VAL A 33 2.30 -5.00 17.28
C VAL A 33 1.78 -3.65 16.77
N THR A 34 2.24 -2.55 17.36
CA THR A 34 1.87 -1.19 16.94
C THR A 34 2.37 -0.88 15.53
N ASP A 35 3.61 -1.26 15.22
CA ASP A 35 4.20 -1.07 13.90
C ASP A 35 3.48 -1.91 12.84
N ILE A 36 3.15 -3.17 13.17
CA ILE A 36 2.39 -4.05 12.28
C ILE A 36 1.01 -3.46 11.96
N ARG A 37 0.27 -2.98 12.98
CA ARG A 37 -1.03 -2.32 12.77
C ARG A 37 -0.92 -1.04 11.95
N SER A 38 0.13 -0.26 12.18
CA SER A 38 0.40 0.97 11.41
C SER A 38 0.71 0.65 9.94
N PHE A 39 1.49 -0.39 9.69
CA PHE A 39 1.77 -0.90 8.35
C PHE A 39 0.51 -1.38 7.64
N VAL A 40 -0.32 -2.21 8.30
CA VAL A 40 -1.59 -2.69 7.74
C VAL A 40 -2.52 -1.51 7.40
N GLY A 41 -2.56 -0.47 8.24
CA GLY A 41 -3.28 0.77 7.97
C GLY A 41 -2.75 1.51 6.73
N LEU A 42 -1.43 1.63 6.59
CA LEU A 42 -0.79 2.27 5.44
C LEU A 42 -1.08 1.53 4.12
N VAL A 43 -0.82 0.21 4.08
CA VAL A 43 -1.01 -0.59 2.87
C VAL A 43 -2.50 -0.76 2.54
N GLY A 44 -3.37 -0.65 3.55
CA GLY A 44 -4.82 -0.64 3.38
C GLY A 44 -5.35 0.45 2.45
N TYR A 45 -4.64 1.59 2.33
CA TYR A 45 -4.99 2.65 1.37
C TYR A 45 -4.94 2.17 -0.09
N TYR A 46 -4.01 1.28 -0.41
CA TYR A 46 -3.80 0.73 -1.76
C TYR A 46 -4.46 -0.63 -1.99
N ARG A 47 -5.31 -1.11 -1.06
CA ARG A 47 -5.93 -2.45 -1.11
C ARG A 47 -6.64 -2.79 -2.42
N LYS A 48 -7.16 -1.79 -3.15
CA LYS A 48 -7.85 -1.97 -4.43
C LYS A 48 -6.92 -2.44 -5.56
N PHE A 49 -5.62 -2.23 -5.40
CA PHE A 49 -4.58 -2.57 -6.37
C PHE A 49 -3.81 -3.85 -5.98
N ILE A 50 -4.17 -4.48 -4.85
CA ILE A 50 -3.52 -5.69 -4.34
C ILE A 50 -4.55 -6.82 -4.38
N GLU A 51 -4.37 -7.73 -5.33
CA GLU A 51 -5.25 -8.89 -5.44
C GLU A 51 -5.17 -9.75 -4.19
N GLY A 52 -6.33 -10.11 -3.63
CA GLY A 52 -6.39 -10.93 -2.43
C GLY A 52 -5.88 -10.26 -1.16
N PHE A 53 -5.77 -8.92 -1.11
CA PHE A 53 -5.24 -8.16 0.03
C PHE A 53 -5.69 -8.71 1.39
N SER A 54 -7.01 -8.91 1.58
CA SER A 54 -7.57 -9.40 2.84
C SER A 54 -6.99 -10.75 3.29
N LYS A 55 -6.68 -11.66 2.36
CA LYS A 55 -6.09 -12.97 2.68
C LYS A 55 -4.63 -12.82 3.10
N ILE A 56 -3.92 -11.86 2.52
CA ILE A 56 -2.50 -11.59 2.80
C ILE A 56 -2.33 -10.93 4.17
N VAL A 57 -3.18 -9.96 4.52
CA VAL A 57 -3.09 -9.25 5.82
C VAL A 57 -3.77 -9.98 6.98
N MET A 58 -4.58 -11.01 6.72
CA MET A 58 -5.24 -11.82 7.75
C MET A 58 -4.30 -12.29 8.89
N PRO A 59 -3.11 -12.87 8.64
CA PRO A 59 -2.19 -13.27 9.72
C PRO A 59 -1.55 -12.11 10.49
N LEU A 60 -1.71 -10.87 10.02
CA LEU A 60 -1.15 -9.65 10.64
C LEU A 60 -2.17 -8.88 11.49
N THR A 61 -3.43 -9.34 11.52
CA THR A 61 -4.56 -8.70 12.22
C THR A 61 -5.00 -9.56 13.39
#